data_AF-A0A9P1M3H7-F1
#
_entry.id   AF-A0A9P1M3H7-F1
#
_cell.length_a   1.000
_cell.length_b   1.000
_cell.length_c   1.000
_cell.angle_alpha   90.00
_cell.angle_beta   90.00
_cell.angle_gamma   90.00
#
_symmetry.space_group_name_H-M   'P 1'
#
loop_
_entity.id
_entity.type
_entity.pdbx_description
1 polymer ?
#
loop_
_entity_poly.entity_id
_entity_poly.type
_entity_poly.pdbx_seq_one_letter_code
_entity_poly.pdbx_strand_id
1 'polypeptide(L)'
;MPVLSAARRFEGQVCIVTGGAQGIGRAIAMALAKEGARAVWIFDKLDGTAVATALAQEIPGIKAHALQLDLAEECVGGAICLGEMEI
;
A
#
# COMPACT_ATOMS: atom_id res chain seq x y z
N MET A 1 12.21 23.83 17.10
CA MET A 1 12.41 22.39 17.38
C MET A 1 12.53 21.69 16.05
N PRO A 2 13.66 21.03 15.71
CA PRO A 2 13.71 20.23 14.50
C PRO A 2 12.90 18.96 14.75
N VAL A 3 11.81 18.77 14.01
CA VAL A 3 11.06 17.52 14.01
C VAL A 3 11.94 16.50 13.29
N LEU A 4 12.18 15.36 13.94
CA LEU A 4 13.02 14.26 13.46
C LEU A 4 12.71 13.93 12.00
N SER A 5 13.79 13.80 11.22
CA SER A 5 13.88 13.59 9.79
C SER A 5 12.71 12.79 9.21
N ALA A 6 12.25 13.22 8.03
CA ALA A 6 11.66 12.36 7.01
C ALA A 6 12.68 11.30 6.57
N ALA A 7 13.09 10.43 7.51
CA ALA A 7 13.76 9.20 7.19
C ALA A 7 12.76 8.43 6.35
N ARG A 8 13.16 8.07 5.14
CA ARG A 8 12.40 7.20 4.26
C ARG A 8 12.25 5.85 4.94
N ARG A 9 11.31 5.77 5.88
CA ARG A 9 11.22 4.74 6.91
C ARG A 9 10.87 3.39 6.29
N PHE A 10 10.28 3.44 5.10
CA PHE A 10 9.87 2.32 4.28
C PHE A 10 10.67 2.25 2.97
N GLU A 11 11.84 2.89 2.88
CA GLU A 11 12.66 2.85 1.67
C GLU A 11 12.92 1.42 1.20
N GLY A 12 12.54 1.10 -0.04
CA GLY A 12 12.77 -0.23 -0.62
C GLY A 12 11.82 -1.32 -0.12
N GLN A 13 10.92 -1.01 0.81
CA GLN A 13 10.01 -2.00 1.38
C GLN A 13 8.74 -2.16 0.55
N VAL A 14 8.16 -3.35 0.61
CA VAL A 14 6.84 -3.64 0.04
C VAL A 14 5.82 -3.51 1.17
N CYS A 15 4.85 -2.62 1.00
CA CYS A 15 3.82 -2.34 2.00
C CYS A 15 2.45 -2.81 1.51
N ILE A 16 1.65 -3.33 2.43
CA ILE A 16 0.31 -3.82 2.17
C ILE A 16 -0.66 -3.01 3.02
N VAL A 17 -1.72 -2.51 2.40
CA VAL A 17 -2.75 -1.70 3.05
C VAL A 17 -4.10 -2.37 2.84
N THR A 18 -4.67 -2.89 3.93
CA THR A 18 -6.04 -3.38 3.98
C THR A 18 -7.02 -2.22 4.20
N GLY A 19 -8.18 -2.23 3.55
CA GLY A 19 -9.10 -1.09 3.56
C GLY A 19 -8.60 0.13 2.77
N GLY A 20 -7.68 -0.07 1.81
CA GLY A 20 -6.96 1.00 1.12
C GLY A 20 -7.71 1.69 -0.02
N ALA A 21 -8.92 1.25 -0.39
CA ALA A 21 -9.63 1.82 -1.54
C ALA A 21 -10.21 3.22 -1.28
N GLN A 22 -10.43 3.60 -0.01
CA GLN A 22 -11.00 4.90 0.33
C GLN A 22 -10.57 5.45 1.70
N GLY A 23 -10.87 6.73 1.93
CA GLY A 23 -10.71 7.38 3.23
C GLY A 23 -9.29 7.32 3.79
N ILE A 24 -9.16 6.80 5.01
CA ILE A 24 -7.90 6.73 5.76
C ILE A 24 -6.91 5.76 5.11
N GLY A 25 -7.37 4.61 4.59
CA GLY A 25 -6.51 3.63 3.95
C GLY A 25 -5.79 4.19 2.71
N ARG A 26 -6.49 5.01 1.91
CA ARG A 26 -5.88 5.77 0.81
C ARG A 26 -4.78 6.73 1.31
N ALA A 27 -5.05 7.46 2.39
CA ALA A 27 -4.08 8.40 2.95
C ALA A 27 -2.82 7.67 3.46
N ILE A 28 -3.00 6.50 4.08
CA ILE A 28 -1.90 5.64 4.55
C ILE A 28 -1.09 5.10 3.37
N ALA A 29 -1.74 4.57 2.32
CA ALA A 29 -1.07 4.09 1.13
C ALA A 29 -0.20 5.18 0.47
N MET A 30 -0.70 6.43 0.48
CA MET A 30 0.02 7.58 -0.04
C MET A 30 1.17 8.03 0.87
N ALA A 31 1.01 7.96 2.18
CA ALA A 31 2.08 8.22 3.13
C ALA A 31 3.23 7.21 2.97
N LEU A 32 2.91 5.91 2.92
CA LEU A 32 3.88 4.83 2.71
C LEU A 32 4.66 5.01 1.41
N ALA A 33 3.97 5.38 0.34
CA ALA A 33 4.59 5.67 -0.94
C ALA A 33 5.53 6.90 -0.85
N LYS A 34 5.11 7.97 -0.16
CA LYS A 34 5.95 9.18 0.08
C LYS A 34 7.16 8.89 0.96
N GLU A 35 7.04 7.91 1.85
CA GLU A 35 8.12 7.44 2.72
C GLU A 35 9.11 6.49 2.02
N GLY A 36 8.95 6.25 0.72
CA GLY A 36 9.92 5.53 -0.11
C GLY A 36 9.64 4.05 -0.30
N ALA A 37 8.42 3.58 0.00
CA ALA A 37 8.02 2.21 -0.31
C ALA A 37 8.30 1.89 -1.79
N ARG A 38 8.90 0.72 -2.04
CA ARG A 38 9.14 0.19 -3.39
C ARG A 38 7.84 -0.23 -4.06
N ALA A 39 6.93 -0.80 -3.27
CA ALA A 39 5.63 -1.23 -3.75
C ALA A 39 4.56 -1.04 -2.68
N VAL A 40 3.35 -0.68 -3.11
CA VAL A 40 2.18 -0.55 -2.25
C VAL A 40 1.05 -1.37 -2.83
N TRP A 41 0.58 -2.33 -2.03
CA TRP A 41 -0.56 -3.19 -2.35
C TRP A 41 -1.77 -2.73 -1.58
N ILE A 42 -2.85 -2.44 -2.30
CA ILE A 42 -4.12 -2.03 -1.75
C ILE A 42 -5.07 -3.23 -1.78
N PHE A 43 -5.51 -3.65 -0.62
CA PHE A 43 -6.49 -4.71 -0.43
C PHE A 43 -7.75 -4.12 0.15
N ASP A 44 -8.88 -4.27 -0.53
CA ASP A 44 -10.16 -3.74 -0.07
C ASP A 44 -11.31 -4.56 -0.64
N LYS A 45 -12.47 -4.52 0.02
CA LYS A 45 -13.71 -5.06 -0.53
C LYS A 45 -14.15 -4.29 -1.78
N LEU A 46 -13.82 -3.00 -1.83
CA LEU A 46 -14.10 -2.11 -2.95
C LEU A 46 -12.96 -2.13 -3.98
N ASP A 47 -13.27 -1.71 -5.21
CA ASP A 47 -12.25 -1.60 -6.25
C ASP A 47 -11.26 -0.47 -5.92
N GLY A 48 -10.03 -0.84 -5.56
CA GLY A 48 -8.95 0.07 -5.21
C GLY A 48 -8.09 0.52 -6.39
N THR A 49 -8.42 0.13 -7.63
CA THR A 49 -7.56 0.35 -8.81
C THR A 49 -7.38 1.84 -9.11
N ALA A 50 -8.40 2.64 -8.84
CA ALA A 50 -8.33 4.09 -8.96
C ALA A 50 -7.28 4.70 -8.02
N VAL A 51 -7.15 4.16 -6.80
CA VAL A 51 -6.17 4.63 -5.82
C VAL A 51 -4.76 4.18 -6.20
N ALA A 52 -4.59 2.94 -6.64
CA ALA A 52 -3.30 2.46 -7.13
C ALA A 52 -2.80 3.28 -8.32
N THR A 53 -3.69 3.61 -9.26
CA THR A 53 -3.36 4.47 -10.40
C THR A 53 -2.98 5.88 -9.94
N ALA A 54 -3.75 6.47 -9.01
CA ALA A 54 -3.42 7.78 -8.45
C ALA A 54 -2.03 7.79 -7.76
N LEU A 55 -1.68 6.73 -7.02
CA LEU A 55 -0.36 6.60 -6.39
C LEU A 55 0.76 6.50 -7.42
N ALA A 56 0.57 5.69 -8.47
CA ALA A 56 1.55 5.54 -9.54
C ALA A 56 1.76 6.85 -10.34
N GLN A 57 0.71 7.68 -10.46
CA GLN A 57 0.82 9.00 -11.09
C GLN A 57 1.49 10.04 -10.17
N GLU A 58 1.19 10.02 -8.87
CA GLU A 58 1.72 11.02 -7.92
C GLU A 58 3.18 10.76 -7.55
N ILE A 59 3.62 9.50 -7.58
CA ILE A 59 4.96 9.09 -7.13
C ILE A 59 5.65 8.27 -8.24
N PRO A 60 6.51 8.88 -9.04
CA PRO A 60 7.21 8.19 -10.11
C PRO A 60 8.19 7.14 -9.54
N GLY A 61 8.02 5.88 -9.94
CA GLY A 61 8.93 4.78 -9.59
C GLY A 61 8.39 3.79 -8.55
N ILE A 62 7.21 4.02 -7.97
CA ILE A 62 6.57 3.05 -7.08
C ILE A 62 5.71 2.05 -7.85
N LYS A 63 5.76 0.76 -7.46
CA LYS A 63 4.83 -0.26 -7.97
C LYS A 63 3.56 -0.25 -7.12
N ALA A 64 2.47 0.31 -7.64
CA ALA A 64 1.18 0.30 -6.96
C ALA A 64 0.27 -0.79 -7.55
N HIS A 65 -0.27 -1.65 -6.69
CA HIS A 65 -1.19 -2.72 -7.06
C HIS A 65 -2.45 -2.63 -6.22
N ALA A 66 -3.61 -2.92 -6.81
CA ALA A 66 -4.87 -3.04 -6.09
C ALA A 66 -5.44 -4.43 -6.34
N LEU A 67 -5.93 -5.07 -5.28
CA LEU A 67 -6.67 -6.31 -5.35
C LEU A 67 -7.95 -6.17 -4.55
N GLN A 68 -9.06 -6.49 -5.20
CA GLN A 68 -10.35 -6.55 -4.53
C GLN A 68 -10.44 -7.87 -3.76
N LEU A 69 -10.51 -7.80 -2.43
CA LEU A 69 -10.64 -8.97 -1.57
C LEU A 69 -11.45 -8.64 -0.32
N ASP A 70 -12.31 -9.58 0.07
CA ASP A 70 -13.14 -9.46 1.26
C ASP A 70 -12.44 -10.19 2.43
N LEU A 71 -12.07 -9.42 3.46
CA LEU A 71 -11.37 -9.93 4.65
C LEU A 71 -12.32 -10.59 5.68
N ALA A 72 -13.64 -10.57 5.45
CA ALA A 72 -14.60 -11.19 6.38
C ALA A 72 -14.66 -12.71 6.22
N GLU A 73 -14.06 -13.27 5.16
CA GLU A 73 -13.83 -14.71 5.04
C GLU A 73 -12.43 -15.06 5.59
N GLU A 74 -12.37 -16.04 6.49
CA GLU A 74 -11.25 -16.40 7.40
C GLU A 74 -9.92 -16.81 6.70
N CYS A 75 -9.84 -16.69 5.37
CA CYS A 75 -8.74 -17.16 4.54
C CYS A 75 -7.55 -16.20 4.40
N VAL A 76 -7.65 -14.94 4.86
CA VAL A 76 -6.67 -13.91 4.44
C VAL A 76 -5.48 -13.72 5.41
N GLY A 77 -5.54 -14.29 6.62
CA GLY A 77 -4.43 -14.22 7.58
C GLY A 77 -3.13 -14.87 7.10
N GLY A 78 -3.21 -15.85 6.20
CA GLY A 78 -2.06 -16.60 5.68
C GLY A 78 -1.40 -16.01 4.42
N ALA A 79 -2.17 -15.38 3.53
CA ALA A 79 -1.66 -14.90 2.24
C ALA A 79 -0.77 -13.65 2.37
N ILE A 80 -1.04 -12.82 3.39
CA ILE A 80 -0.29 -11.57 3.61
C ILE A 80 1.07 -11.83 4.29
N CYS A 81 1.21 -12.96 5.01
CA CYS A 81 2.41 -13.27 5.80
C CYS A 81 3.48 -14.09 5.06
N LEU A 82 3.18 -14.69 3.92
CA LEU A 82 4.10 -15.61 3.20
C LEU A 82 4.30 -15.28 1.71
N GLY A 83 3.74 -14.18 1.22
CA GLY A 83 3.84 -13.83 -0.19
C GLY A 83 5.19 -13.24 -0.54
N GLU A 84 6.15 -14.09 -0.87
CA GLU A 84 7.11 -13.84 -1.95
C GLU A 84 6.32 -13.43 -3.21
N MET A 85 5.83 -12.20 -3.30
CA MET A 85 5.25 -11.66 -4.53
C MET A 85 6.35 -10.88 -5.24
N GLU A 86 6.93 -11.58 -6.20
CA GLU A 86 8.09 -11.29 -7.03
C GLU A 86 8.51 -9.81 -7.13
N ILE A 87 9.73 -9.61 -6.63
CA ILE A 87 10.65 -8.47 -6.78
C ILE A 87 10.73 -8.04 -8.25
#